data_AF-A0A7S1SNL8-F1
#
_entry.id   AF-A0A7S1SNL8-F1
#
_cell.length_a   1.000
_cell.length_b   1.000
_cell.length_c   1.000
_cell.angle_alpha   90.00
_cell.angle_beta   90.00
_cell.angle_gamma   90.00
#
_symmetry.space_group_name_H-M   'P 1'
#
loop_
_entity.id
_entity.type
_entity.pdbx_description
1 polymer ?
#
loop_
_entity_poly.entity_id
_entity_poly.type
_entity_poly.pdbx_seq_one_letter_code
_entity_poly.pdbx_strand_id
1 'polypeptide(L)'
;ENFGIHINEEGFLGYGMVVEGIMDRVEKNMSLDHLARLMVDIYVDSSKVLDNLLSPHQRLMLNTTYANNAEMRIKYSCIVADRIHPLLPAAEYLDKEAKENELKQVIGDTYAAHDLSDTERVIIGRNGLLLVT
;
A
#
# COMPACT_ATOMS: atom_id res chain seq x y z
N GLU A 1 11.08 10.53 6.88
CA GLU A 1 10.57 9.77 5.73
C GLU A 1 11.69 9.56 4.72
N ASN A 2 12.05 8.30 4.46
CA ASN A 2 12.98 7.94 3.39
C ASN A 2 12.17 7.30 2.27
N PHE A 3 12.16 7.91 1.08
CA PHE A 3 11.41 7.44 -0.07
C PHE A 3 12.37 7.16 -1.23
N GLY A 4 12.26 5.98 -1.82
CA GLY A 4 13.09 5.54 -2.93
C GLY A 4 12.24 5.07 -4.11
N ILE A 5 12.70 5.35 -5.32
CA ILE A 5 12.10 4.85 -6.57
C ILE A 5 13.16 4.02 -7.29
N HIS A 6 12.76 2.84 -7.72
CA HIS A 6 13.53 2.00 -8.63
C HIS A 6 12.75 1.82 -9.94
N ILE A 7 13.45 1.96 -11.06
CA ILE A 7 12.91 1.73 -12.40
C ILE A 7 13.88 0.79 -13.11
N ASN A 8 13.38 -0.30 -13.69
CA ASN A 8 14.18 -1.19 -14.52
C ASN A 8 13.91 -0.98 -16.03
N GLU A 9 14.73 -1.63 -16.87
CA GLU A 9 14.63 -1.53 -18.34
C GLU A 9 13.32 -2.09 -18.91
N GLU A 10 12.70 -3.03 -18.20
CA GLU A 10 11.40 -3.63 -18.55
C GLU A 10 10.21 -2.75 -18.14
N GLY A 11 10.44 -1.64 -17.43
CA GLY A 11 9.40 -0.72 -16.98
C GLY A 11 8.76 -1.08 -15.64
N PHE A 12 9.31 -2.03 -14.88
CA PHE A 12 8.91 -2.27 -13.51
C PHE A 12 9.31 -1.11 -12.61
N LEU A 13 8.37 -0.72 -11.74
CA LEU A 13 8.47 0.41 -10.84
C LEU A 13 8.37 -0.10 -9.41
N GLY A 14 9.48 0.01 -8.67
CA GLY A 14 9.53 -0.25 -7.24
C GLY A 14 9.49 1.06 -6.47
N TYR A 15 8.65 1.14 -5.45
CA TYR A 15 8.64 2.24 -4.49
C TYR A 15 8.96 1.67 -3.12
N GLY A 16 9.96 2.25 -2.46
CA GLY A 16 10.36 1.86 -1.10
C GLY A 16 10.15 3.02 -0.15
N MET A 17 9.51 2.77 0.98
CA MET A 17 9.31 3.78 2.00
C MET A 17 9.26 3.15 3.40
N VAL A 18 9.92 3.79 4.36
CA VAL A 18 9.84 3.45 5.78
C VAL A 18 9.01 4.51 6.49
N VAL A 19 7.94 4.06 7.17
CA VAL A 19 7.04 4.94 7.94
C VAL A 19 7.36 4.81 9.42
N GLU A 20 7.97 5.84 10.00
CA GLU A 20 8.35 5.88 11.42
C GLU A 20 7.29 6.55 12.31
N GLY A 21 6.34 7.26 11.69
CA GLY A 21 5.23 7.91 12.38
C GLY A 21 4.28 8.60 11.40
N ILE A 22 3.04 8.82 11.84
CA ILE A 22 2.03 9.59 11.09
C ILE A 22 1.42 10.62 12.05
N MET A 23 1.49 11.90 11.65
CA MET A 23 1.01 13.04 12.45
C MET A 23 1.63 13.05 13.87
N ASP A 24 0.80 13.05 14.92
CA ASP A 24 1.25 13.09 16.32
C ASP A 24 1.62 11.70 16.90
N ARG A 25 1.46 10.62 16.12
CA ARG A 25 1.76 9.26 16.58
C ARG A 25 3.13 8.83 16.08
N VAL A 26 4.07 8.72 17.02
CA VAL A 26 5.44 8.27 16.78
C VAL A 26 5.56 6.79 17.18
N GLU A 27 6.03 5.96 16.23
CA GLU A 27 6.37 4.53 16.36
C GLU A 27 5.28 3.52 16.77
N LYS A 28 4.32 3.88 17.64
CA LYS A 28 3.40 2.91 18.24
C LYS A 28 1.94 3.26 17.99
N ASN A 29 1.13 2.24 17.72
CA ASN A 29 -0.33 2.32 17.54
C ASN A 29 -0.76 3.22 16.38
N MET A 30 -0.18 3.01 15.21
CA MET A 30 -0.66 3.62 13.97
C MET A 30 -2.03 3.03 13.62
N SER A 31 -3.02 3.88 13.34
CA SER A 31 -4.32 3.39 12.86
C SER A 31 -4.27 3.09 11.37
N LEU A 32 -5.05 2.09 10.94
CA LEU A 32 -5.21 1.77 9.52
C LEU A 32 -5.81 2.94 8.74
N ASP A 33 -6.75 3.70 9.33
CA ASP A 33 -7.30 4.92 8.73
C ASP A 33 -6.23 6.01 8.47
N HIS A 34 -5.29 6.24 9.40
CA HIS A 34 -4.18 7.17 9.16
C HIS A 34 -3.23 6.65 8.07
N LEU A 35 -2.96 5.34 8.07
CA LEU A 35 -2.16 4.69 7.03
C LEU A 35 -2.83 4.81 5.65
N ALA A 36 -4.15 4.58 5.56
CA ALA A 36 -4.91 4.70 4.32
C ALA A 36 -4.79 6.11 3.72
N ARG A 37 -4.87 7.16 4.54
CA ARG A 37 -4.66 8.55 4.08
C ARG A 37 -3.24 8.76 3.56
N LEU A 38 -2.23 8.33 4.31
CA LEU A 38 -0.83 8.41 3.89
C LEU A 38 -0.62 7.69 2.55
N MET A 39 -1.23 6.53 2.35
CA MET A 39 -1.15 5.76 1.10
C MET A 39 -1.69 6.52 -0.11
N VAL A 40 -2.77 7.30 0.06
CA VAL A 40 -3.30 8.15 -1.03
C VAL A 40 -2.27 9.20 -1.43
N ASP A 41 -1.66 9.86 -0.45
CA ASP A 41 -0.63 10.89 -0.70
C ASP A 41 0.57 10.27 -1.43
N ILE A 42 1.05 9.11 -0.95
CA ILE A 42 2.13 8.36 -1.60
C ILE A 42 1.76 8.02 -3.03
N TYR A 43 0.54 7.56 -3.30
CA TYR A 43 0.12 7.22 -4.66
C TYR A 43 0.16 8.43 -5.58
N VAL A 44 -0.40 9.56 -5.17
CA VAL A 44 -0.45 10.75 -6.02
C VAL A 44 0.95 11.32 -6.23
N ASP A 45 1.72 11.48 -5.15
CA ASP A 45 3.02 12.15 -5.23
C ASP A 45 4.08 11.28 -5.91
N SER A 46 4.07 9.97 -5.70
CA SER A 46 4.93 9.05 -6.46
C SER A 46 4.63 9.06 -7.97
N SER A 47 3.36 9.28 -8.36
CA SER A 47 3.01 9.44 -9.78
C SER A 47 3.58 10.72 -10.36
N LYS A 48 3.50 11.85 -9.63
CA LYS A 48 4.09 13.13 -10.04
C LYS A 48 5.61 13.07 -10.16
N VAL A 49 6.28 12.44 -9.18
CA VAL A 49 7.74 12.26 -9.23
C VAL A 49 8.11 11.39 -10.43
N LEU A 50 7.37 10.31 -10.71
CA LEU A 50 7.65 9.49 -11.88
C LEU A 50 7.42 10.27 -13.18
N ASP A 51 6.38 11.10 -13.27
CA ASP A 51 6.11 11.86 -14.49
C ASP A 51 7.35 12.64 -14.94
N ASN A 52 8.07 13.28 -14.00
CA ASN A 52 9.32 13.98 -14.29
C ASN A 52 10.45 13.08 -14.84
N LEU A 53 10.45 11.79 -14.53
CA LEU A 53 11.45 10.81 -14.99
C LEU A 53 11.08 10.15 -16.33
N LEU A 54 9.84 10.29 -16.79
CA LEU A 54 9.37 9.69 -18.04
C LEU A 54 9.66 10.56 -19.25
N SER A 55 9.95 9.92 -20.38
CA SER A 55 10.02 10.57 -21.67
C SER A 55 8.64 11.09 -22.13
N PRO A 56 8.58 12.09 -23.02
CA PRO A 56 7.32 12.60 -23.56
C PRO A 56 6.44 11.50 -24.20
N HIS A 57 7.06 10.52 -24.85
CA HIS A 57 6.35 9.38 -25.46
C HIS A 57 5.70 8.48 -24.41
N GLN A 58 6.42 8.16 -23.33
CA GLN A 58 5.88 7.34 -22.23
C GLN A 58 4.72 8.06 -21.53
N ARG A 59 4.81 9.38 -21.32
CA ARG A 59 3.70 10.18 -20.76
C ARG A 59 2.48 10.15 -21.67
N LEU A 60 2.66 10.32 -22.98
CA LEU A 60 1.56 10.25 -23.95
C LEU A 60 0.88 8.88 -23.92
N MET A 61 1.66 7.80 -23.84
CA MET A 61 1.12 6.44 -23.73
C MET A 61 0.29 6.28 -22.45
N LEU A 62 0.84 6.67 -21.30
CA LEU A 62 0.14 6.59 -20.02
C LEU A 62 -1.15 7.43 -20.02
N ASN A 63 -1.10 8.67 -20.49
CA ASN A 63 -2.28 9.51 -20.59
C ASN A 63 -3.33 8.93 -21.53
N THR A 64 -2.93 8.27 -22.61
CA THR A 64 -3.87 7.57 -23.49
C THR A 64 -4.51 6.37 -22.79
N THR A 65 -3.71 5.53 -22.11
CA THR A 65 -4.19 4.34 -21.38
C THR A 65 -5.11 4.69 -20.22
N TYR A 66 -4.79 5.76 -19.48
CA TYR A 66 -5.55 6.19 -18.29
C TYR A 66 -6.54 7.32 -18.59
N ALA A 67 -6.89 7.59 -19.85
CA ALA A 67 -7.84 8.64 -20.24
C ALA A 67 -7.54 10.00 -19.57
N ASN A 68 -6.28 10.44 -19.67
CA ASN A 68 -5.70 11.63 -19.05
C ASN A 68 -5.67 11.64 -17.51
N ASN A 69 -5.88 10.50 -16.85
CA ASN A 69 -5.80 10.34 -15.41
C ASN A 69 -4.58 9.49 -14.98
N ALA A 70 -3.44 9.64 -15.67
CA ALA A 70 -2.24 8.85 -15.37
C ALA A 70 -1.69 9.07 -13.95
N GLU A 71 -1.99 10.21 -13.32
CA GLU A 71 -1.60 10.52 -11.94
C GLU A 71 -2.30 9.61 -10.92
N MET A 72 -3.56 9.25 -11.19
CA MET A 72 -4.40 8.39 -10.33
C MET A 72 -4.22 6.90 -10.60
N ARG A 73 -3.14 6.51 -11.27
CA ARG A 73 -2.86 5.09 -11.54
C ARG A 73 -2.70 4.31 -10.22
N ILE A 74 -3.40 3.18 -10.16
CA ILE A 74 -3.36 2.27 -9.02
C ILE A 74 -1.97 1.64 -8.91
N LYS A 75 -1.48 1.49 -7.68
CA LYS A 75 -0.25 0.76 -7.38
C LYS A 75 -0.59 -0.41 -6.46
N TYR A 76 0.16 -1.49 -6.60
CA TYR A 76 0.02 -2.63 -5.68
C TYR A 76 0.83 -2.34 -4.42
N SER A 77 0.18 -2.27 -3.27
CA SER A 77 0.85 -1.97 -1.99
C SER A 77 1.33 -3.24 -1.31
N CYS A 78 2.56 -3.26 -0.84
CA CYS A 78 3.07 -4.28 0.07
C CYS A 78 3.44 -3.60 1.38
N ILE A 79 2.74 -3.96 2.44
CA ILE A 79 2.91 -3.38 3.76
C ILE A 79 3.48 -4.45 4.66
N VAL A 80 4.63 -4.14 5.26
CA VAL A 80 5.31 -5.00 6.22
C VAL A 80 5.27 -4.29 7.57
N ALA A 81 4.75 -4.97 8.58
CA ALA A 81 4.62 -4.43 9.93
C ALA A 81 5.15 -5.44 10.95
N ASP A 82 5.85 -4.95 11.97
CA ASP A 82 6.36 -5.81 13.04
C ASP A 82 5.24 -6.40 13.91
N ARG A 83 4.14 -5.67 14.12
CA ARG A 83 3.03 -6.11 14.97
C ARG A 83 1.70 -5.54 14.51
N ILE A 84 0.65 -6.32 14.78
CA ILE A 84 -0.75 -5.91 14.65
C ILE A 84 -1.44 -6.03 16.02
N HIS A 85 -2.30 -5.07 16.33
CA HIS A 85 -3.06 -5.04 17.58
C HIS A 85 -4.56 -4.87 17.29
N PRO A 86 -5.43 -5.75 17.84
CA PRO A 86 -5.13 -6.98 18.56
C PRO A 86 -4.51 -8.06 17.66
N LEU A 87 -3.71 -8.96 18.23
CA LEU A 87 -3.21 -10.14 17.52
C LEU A 87 -4.32 -11.21 17.51
N LEU A 88 -4.98 -11.39 16.37
CA LEU A 88 -6.10 -12.33 16.20
C LEU A 88 -5.79 -13.38 15.14
N PRO A 89 -6.33 -14.61 15.20
CA PRO A 89 -6.21 -15.59 14.12
C PRO A 89 -6.54 -14.98 12.75
N ALA A 90 -5.85 -15.38 11.68
CA ALA A 90 -5.99 -14.76 10.37
C ALA A 90 -7.44 -14.70 9.87
N ALA A 91 -8.22 -15.76 10.16
CA ALA A 91 -9.65 -15.83 9.82
C ALA A 91 -10.51 -14.75 10.49
N GLU A 92 -10.14 -14.27 11.68
CA GLU A 92 -10.89 -13.24 12.39
C GLU A 92 -10.71 -11.83 11.82
N TYR A 93 -9.73 -11.62 10.93
CA TYR A 93 -9.62 -10.37 10.17
C TYR A 93 -10.58 -10.31 8.97
N LEU A 94 -11.14 -11.45 8.55
CA LEU A 94 -12.13 -11.56 7.47
C LEU A 94 -13.55 -11.68 8.05
N ASP A 95 -13.87 -10.78 8.98
CA ASP A 95 -15.12 -10.77 9.73
C ASP A 95 -16.31 -10.20 8.94
N LYS A 96 -16.09 -9.63 7.75
CA LYS A 96 -17.05 -8.85 6.96
C LYS A 96 -17.66 -7.66 7.69
N GLU A 97 -17.04 -7.24 8.80
CA GLU A 97 -17.48 -6.15 9.64
C GLU A 97 -16.38 -5.07 9.69
N ALA A 98 -16.18 -4.47 10.86
CA ALA A 98 -15.29 -3.33 11.02
C ALA A 98 -13.84 -3.67 10.68
N LYS A 99 -13.32 -4.85 11.09
CA LYS A 99 -11.90 -5.16 10.90
C LYS A 99 -11.58 -5.36 9.42
N GLU A 100 -12.41 -6.12 8.71
CA GLU A 100 -12.25 -6.32 7.28
C GLU A 100 -12.38 -4.98 6.52
N ASN A 101 -13.32 -4.11 6.93
CA ASN A 101 -13.50 -2.80 6.30
C ASN A 101 -12.31 -1.87 6.49
N GLU A 102 -11.65 -1.86 7.65
CA GLU A 102 -10.42 -1.10 7.87
C GLU A 102 -9.28 -1.61 7.00
N LEU A 103 -9.14 -2.93 6.84
CA LEU A 103 -8.13 -3.52 5.95
C LEU A 103 -8.42 -3.18 4.48
N LYS A 104 -9.69 -3.20 4.06
CA LYS A 104 -10.09 -2.84 2.70
C LYS A 104 -9.70 -1.42 2.28
N GLN A 105 -9.66 -0.48 3.22
CA GLN A 105 -9.21 0.88 2.94
C GLN A 105 -7.75 0.93 2.48
N VAL A 106 -6.92 -0.03 2.92
CA VAL A 106 -5.48 -0.05 2.68
C VAL A 106 -5.09 -1.02 1.56
N ILE A 107 -5.62 -2.25 1.58
CA ILE A 107 -5.24 -3.32 0.64
C ILE A 107 -6.36 -3.70 -0.36
N GLY A 108 -7.49 -2.99 -0.34
CA GLY A 108 -8.65 -3.28 -1.17
C GLY A 108 -9.39 -4.54 -0.73
N ASP A 109 -10.28 -5.06 -1.58
CA ASP A 109 -11.09 -6.25 -1.26
C ASP A 109 -10.23 -7.44 -0.83
N THR A 110 -10.33 -7.80 0.45
CA THR A 110 -9.62 -8.92 1.05
C THR A 110 -10.25 -10.24 0.64
N TYR A 111 -9.42 -11.19 0.19
CA TYR A 111 -9.90 -12.51 -0.25
C TYR A 111 -9.15 -13.68 0.39
N ALA A 112 -8.00 -13.45 1.01
CA ALA A 112 -7.25 -14.48 1.71
C ALA A 112 -6.55 -13.91 2.94
N ALA A 113 -6.52 -14.69 4.02
CA ALA A 113 -5.75 -14.42 5.21
C ALA A 113 -5.18 -15.75 5.72
N HIS A 114 -3.89 -15.78 6.06
CA HIS A 114 -3.18 -16.97 6.46
C HIS A 114 -2.33 -16.70 7.70
N ASP A 115 -2.42 -17.60 8.68
CA ASP A 115 -1.47 -17.66 9.79
C ASP A 115 -0.21 -18.38 9.28
N LEU A 116 0.93 -17.68 9.24
CA LEU A 116 2.21 -18.25 8.83
C LEU A 116 2.92 -18.93 10.00
N SER A 117 2.80 -18.34 11.18
CA SER A 117 3.26 -18.86 12.46
C SER A 117 2.34 -18.38 13.58
N ASP A 118 2.74 -18.58 14.85
CA ASP A 118 1.94 -18.12 16.00
C ASP A 118 1.80 -16.59 16.03
N THR A 119 2.81 -15.87 15.52
CA THR A 119 2.86 -14.41 15.49
C THR A 119 2.68 -13.84 14.09
N GLU A 120 3.20 -14.53 13.07
CA GLU A 120 3.26 -14.01 11.71
C GLU A 120 1.97 -14.29 10.93
N ARG A 121 1.51 -13.28 10.19
CA ARG A 121 0.26 -13.34 9.43
C ARG A 121 0.44 -12.68 8.07
N VAL A 122 -0.24 -13.22 7.08
CA VAL A 122 -0.38 -12.60 5.76
C VAL A 122 -1.84 -12.38 5.46
N ILE A 123 -2.17 -11.15 5.09
CA ILE A 123 -3.50 -10.76 4.61
C ILE A 123 -3.36 -10.25 3.19
N ILE A 124 -4.12 -10.83 2.27
CA ILE A 124 -4.04 -10.55 0.84
C ILE A 124 -5.35 -9.92 0.38
N GLY A 125 -5.22 -8.73 -0.20
CA GLY A 125 -6.29 -7.99 -0.83
C GLY A 125 -6.05 -7.81 -2.32
N ARG A 126 -7.09 -7.33 -3.02
CA ARG A 126 -7.06 -7.08 -4.46
C ARG A 126 -5.98 -6.09 -4.88
N ASN A 127 -5.74 -5.07 -4.07
CA ASN A 127 -4.86 -3.95 -4.40
C ASN A 127 -3.56 -3.95 -3.55
N GLY A 128 -3.37 -4.95 -2.69
CA GLY A 128 -2.17 -5.03 -1.87
C GLY A 128 -2.13 -6.23 -0.94
N LEU A 129 -1.07 -6.26 -0.13
CA LEU A 129 -0.78 -7.30 0.86
C LEU A 129 -0.28 -6.65 2.14
N LEU A 130 -0.72 -7.20 3.28
CA LEU A 130 -0.21 -6.89 4.60
C LEU A 130 0.47 -8.14 5.17
N LEU A 131 1.78 -8.02 5.41
CA LEU A 131 2.60 -9.01 6.09
C LEU A 131 2.91 -8.51 7.49
N VAL A 132 2.59 -9.32 8.49
CA VAL A 132 2.97 -9.09 9.88
C VAL A 132 4.06 -10.08 10.24
N THR A 133 5.23 -9.59 10.68
CA THR A 133 6.41 -10.39 11.04
C THR A 133 6.73 -10.33 12.52
#